data_AF-A0A7S2BGN7-F1
#
_entry.id   AF-A0A7S2BGN7-F1
#
_cell.length_a   1.000
_cell.length_b   1.000
_cell.length_c   1.000
_cell.angle_alpha   90.00
_cell.angle_beta   90.00
_cell.angle_gamma   90.00
#
_symmetry.space_group_name_H-M   'P 1'
#
loop_
_entity.id
_entity.type
_entity.pdbx_description
1 polymer ?
#
loop_
_entity_poly.entity_id
_entity_poly.type
_entity_poly.pdbx_seq_one_letter_code
_entity_poly.pdbx_strand_id
1 'polypeptide(L)'
;TVTDQMTLYYACYTILAIISMVYDDVFHPLLLLDIIVKDSTTRAVIDAVVIPIKQLAATLLLTLFVIYIFSMILFKNFAAQFASPDSMEDCETLWRCFLASLNYGMRLSGGIGDIMSHTLDERLMLDLMYFLIVLVILLNIVFGIIIDTFSDLRTQKLDRLNDTTERCFICGMDRFTFDSASNEPQAFRHHLKNDHYMWNYLNFIFFIWQQDRDDDDGLELYVRKLIEKNDIMWLPKGRAMCLTAGNDDDAEESIEVQLARVEKDIFEHMNVQNAQHMQFLTKNEHAVDAVKSGTDELLRLIHLQNSRNGNSPAMNREASMRKVNEQRASALGITPSSSPKNGRPSSRGGTSRPSSTK
;
A
#
# COMPACT_ATOMS: atom_id res chain seq x y z
N THR A 1 -29.04 -24.77 22.04
CA THR A 1 -29.61 -23.92 23.11
C THR A 1 -28.80 -24.03 24.39
N VAL A 2 -28.44 -25.21 24.90
CA VAL A 2 -27.60 -25.37 26.11
C VAL A 2 -26.12 -25.02 25.89
N THR A 3 -25.65 -25.04 24.65
CA THR A 3 -24.25 -24.73 24.27
C THR A 3 -24.00 -23.24 24.05
N ASP A 4 -25.03 -22.39 24.13
CA ASP A 4 -24.85 -20.96 23.95
C ASP A 4 -24.18 -20.35 25.19
N GLN A 5 -23.12 -19.58 24.97
CA GLN A 5 -22.26 -19.05 26.03
C GLN A 5 -23.02 -18.13 26.99
N MET A 6 -23.97 -17.34 26.47
CA MET A 6 -24.79 -16.45 27.28
C MET A 6 -25.80 -17.24 28.12
N THR A 7 -26.39 -18.28 27.54
CA THR A 7 -27.28 -19.20 28.27
C THR A 7 -26.56 -19.91 29.40
N LEU A 8 -25.32 -20.38 29.17
CA LEU A 8 -24.48 -21.00 30.20
C LEU A 8 -24.14 -20.00 31.33
N TYR A 9 -23.80 -18.76 30.99
CA TYR A 9 -23.52 -17.71 31.97
C TYR A 9 -24.71 -17.47 32.91
N TYR A 10 -25.92 -17.30 32.37
CA TYR A 10 -27.11 -17.09 33.21
C TYR A 10 -27.47 -18.33 34.03
N ALA A 11 -27.25 -19.53 33.52
CA ALA A 11 -27.41 -20.75 34.30
C ALA A 11 -26.45 -20.79 35.50
N CYS A 12 -25.16 -20.50 35.29
CA CYS A 12 -24.17 -20.39 36.36
C CYS A 12 -24.54 -19.29 37.37
N TYR A 13 -25.03 -18.14 36.91
CA TYR A 13 -25.48 -17.04 37.76
C TYR A 13 -26.64 -17.48 38.67
N THR A 14 -27.63 -18.20 38.13
CA THR A 14 -28.74 -18.74 38.94
C THR A 14 -28.28 -19.79 39.96
N ILE A 15 -27.32 -20.64 39.59
CA ILE A 15 -26.72 -21.62 40.51
C ILE A 15 -25.99 -20.89 41.64
N LEU A 16 -25.19 -19.87 41.33
CA LEU A 16 -24.49 -19.05 42.31
C LEU A 16 -25.47 -18.35 43.26
N ALA A 17 -26.60 -17.84 42.75
CA ALA A 17 -27.65 -17.25 43.58
C ALA A 17 -28.26 -18.25 44.57
N ILE A 18 -28.53 -19.48 44.13
CA ILE A 18 -29.06 -20.55 45.00
C ILE A 18 -28.01 -20.95 46.05
N ILE A 19 -26.74 -21.09 45.66
CA ILE A 19 -25.64 -21.39 46.58
C ILE A 19 -25.51 -20.30 47.64
N SER A 20 -25.56 -19.03 47.22
CA SER A 20 -25.49 -17.87 48.11
C SER A 20 -26.64 -17.84 49.12
N MET A 21 -27.82 -18.33 48.76
CA MET A 21 -28.97 -18.39 49.66
C MET A 21 -28.85 -19.55 50.68
N VAL A 22 -28.22 -20.66 50.30
CA VAL A 22 -28.20 -21.90 51.11
C VAL A 22 -26.99 -21.98 52.06
N TYR A 23 -25.83 -21.46 51.65
CA TYR A 23 -24.58 -21.64 52.40
C TYR A 23 -24.23 -20.48 53.32
N ASP A 24 -23.90 -19.32 52.77
CA ASP A 24 -23.41 -18.16 53.53
C ASP A 24 -23.59 -16.85 52.74
N ASP A 25 -23.84 -15.76 53.45
CA ASP A 25 -24.06 -14.44 52.86
C ASP A 25 -22.82 -13.87 52.13
N VAL A 26 -21.62 -14.41 52.39
CA VAL A 26 -20.35 -14.01 51.75
C VAL A 26 -20.37 -14.14 50.22
N PHE A 27 -21.25 -14.96 49.64
CA PHE A 27 -21.34 -15.12 48.18
C PHE A 27 -22.25 -14.07 47.50
N HIS A 28 -23.09 -13.34 48.23
CA HIS A 28 -24.01 -12.35 47.66
C HIS A 28 -23.31 -11.24 46.86
N PRO A 29 -22.16 -10.68 47.30
CA PRO A 29 -21.43 -9.68 46.53
C PRO A 29 -20.95 -10.17 45.16
N LEU A 30 -20.75 -11.47 44.96
CA LEU A 30 -20.34 -12.00 43.65
C LEU A 30 -21.42 -11.81 42.57
N LEU A 31 -22.69 -11.73 42.96
CA LEU A 31 -23.77 -11.43 42.01
C LEU A 31 -23.67 -10.01 41.44
N LEU A 32 -22.93 -9.10 42.09
CA LEU A 32 -22.68 -7.75 41.57
C LEU A 32 -21.72 -7.75 40.37
N LEU A 33 -20.92 -8.81 40.18
CA LEU A 33 -20.03 -8.95 39.01
C LEU A 33 -20.80 -9.04 37.69
N ASP A 34 -22.14 -9.21 37.73
CA ASP A 34 -23.01 -9.16 36.56
C ASP A 34 -22.95 -7.82 35.80
N ILE A 35 -22.47 -6.75 36.44
CA ILE A 35 -22.19 -5.48 35.77
C ILE A 35 -21.22 -5.64 34.59
N ILE A 36 -20.28 -6.59 34.66
CA ILE A 36 -19.30 -6.88 33.59
C ILE A 36 -20.01 -7.35 32.31
N VAL A 37 -21.09 -8.12 32.44
CA VAL A 37 -21.85 -8.59 31.28
C VAL A 37 -22.83 -7.53 30.80
N LYS A 38 -23.38 -6.70 31.70
CA LYS A 38 -24.35 -5.67 31.34
C LYS A 38 -23.74 -4.43 30.68
N ASP A 39 -22.54 -4.01 31.09
CA ASP A 39 -21.88 -2.82 30.55
C ASP A 39 -20.74 -3.18 29.59
N SER A 40 -20.82 -2.67 28.37
CA SER A 40 -19.80 -2.88 27.34
C SER A 40 -18.44 -2.27 27.68
N THR A 41 -18.41 -1.21 28.50
CA THR A 41 -17.16 -0.54 28.88
C THR A 41 -16.40 -1.36 29.91
N THR A 42 -17.10 -1.84 30.93
CA THR A 42 -16.56 -2.72 31.98
C THR A 42 -16.08 -4.03 31.37
N ARG A 43 -16.82 -4.59 30.39
CA ARG A 43 -16.38 -5.77 29.65
C ARG A 43 -15.04 -5.55 28.95
N ALA A 44 -14.87 -4.40 28.30
CA ALA A 44 -13.61 -4.08 27.60
C ALA A 44 -12.40 -4.03 28.55
N VAL A 45 -12.58 -3.65 29.81
CA VAL A 45 -11.52 -3.68 30.83
C VAL A 45 -11.08 -5.12 31.14
N ILE A 46 -12.02 -6.05 31.24
CA ILE A 46 -11.71 -7.47 31.45
C ILE A 46 -11.09 -8.09 30.19
N ASP A 47 -11.65 -7.79 29.02
CA ASP A 47 -11.14 -8.27 27.74
C ASP A 47 -9.68 -7.85 27.50
N ALA A 48 -9.29 -6.65 27.95
CA ALA A 48 -7.91 -6.19 27.85
C ALA A 48 -6.89 -7.07 28.60
N VAL A 49 -7.33 -7.84 29.61
CA VAL A 49 -6.49 -8.79 30.36
C VAL A 49 -6.67 -10.22 29.85
N VAL A 50 -7.88 -10.60 29.46
CA VAL A 50 -8.22 -11.97 29.04
C VAL A 50 -7.75 -12.28 27.61
N ILE A 51 -7.82 -11.31 26.68
CA ILE A 51 -7.39 -11.51 25.29
C ILE A 51 -5.90 -11.89 25.20
N PRO A 52 -4.96 -11.17 25.84
CA PRO A 52 -3.53 -11.47 25.76
C PRO A 52 -3.09 -12.52 26.79
N ILE A 53 -4.01 -13.29 27.40
CA ILE A 53 -3.69 -14.15 28.56
C ILE A 53 -2.55 -15.14 28.29
N LYS A 54 -2.37 -15.59 27.04
CA LYS A 54 -1.23 -16.44 26.65
C LYS A 54 0.10 -15.72 26.76
N GLN A 55 0.15 -14.46 26.30
CA GLN A 55 1.35 -13.62 26.39
C GLN A 55 1.62 -13.26 27.86
N LEU A 56 0.57 -12.86 28.59
CA LEU A 56 0.64 -12.54 30.01
C LEU A 56 1.11 -13.73 30.86
N ALA A 57 0.62 -14.94 30.57
CA ALA A 57 1.06 -16.15 31.25
C ALA A 57 2.53 -16.48 30.95
N ALA A 58 2.98 -16.27 29.70
CA ALA A 58 4.38 -16.46 29.34
C ALA A 58 5.31 -15.45 30.03
N THR A 59 4.90 -14.18 30.13
CA THR A 59 5.69 -13.15 30.85
C THR A 59 5.69 -13.38 32.35
N LEU A 60 4.56 -13.79 32.96
CA LEU A 60 4.52 -14.20 34.36
C LEU A 60 5.42 -15.41 34.62
N LEU A 61 5.40 -16.42 33.73
CA LEU A 61 6.28 -17.59 33.86
C LEU A 61 7.77 -17.20 33.80
N LEU A 62 8.13 -16.32 32.86
CA LEU A 62 9.48 -15.76 32.78
C LEU A 62 9.85 -15.03 34.08
N THR A 63 8.95 -14.20 34.61
CA THR A 63 9.15 -13.47 35.87
C THR A 63 9.35 -14.43 37.04
N LEU A 64 8.58 -15.53 37.12
CA LEU A 64 8.77 -16.55 38.14
C LEU A 64 10.14 -17.22 38.05
N PHE A 65 10.64 -17.52 36.84
CA PHE A 65 11.98 -18.09 36.66
C PHE A 65 13.08 -17.11 37.06
N VAL A 66 12.95 -15.82 36.71
CA VAL A 66 13.92 -14.79 37.11
C VAL A 66 13.93 -14.63 38.63
N ILE A 67 12.76 -14.52 39.27
CA ILE A 67 12.64 -14.44 40.73
C ILE A 67 13.23 -15.68 41.40
N TYR A 68 13.02 -16.88 40.84
CA TYR A 68 13.60 -18.12 41.35
C TYR A 68 15.13 -18.11 41.31
N ILE A 69 15.74 -17.61 40.24
CA ILE A 69 17.21 -17.47 40.13
C ILE A 69 17.73 -16.51 41.21
N PHE A 70 17.11 -15.34 41.38
CA PHE A 70 17.48 -14.40 42.43
C PHE A 70 17.31 -15.00 43.83
N SER A 71 16.21 -15.72 44.06
CA SER A 71 15.94 -16.41 45.32
C SER A 71 17.00 -17.46 45.64
N MET A 72 17.48 -18.22 44.65
CA MET A 72 18.56 -19.20 44.83
C MET A 72 19.89 -18.54 45.22
N ILE A 73 20.21 -17.38 44.63
CA ILE A 73 21.40 -16.59 44.98
C ILE A 73 21.28 -16.03 46.41
N LEU A 74 20.12 -15.48 46.76
CA LEU A 74 19.82 -14.95 48.09
C LEU A 74 19.88 -16.04 49.16
N PHE A 75 19.27 -17.20 48.91
CA PHE A 75 19.28 -18.34 49.83
C PHE A 75 20.71 -18.84 50.10
N LYS A 76 21.55 -18.92 49.07
CA LYS A 76 22.92 -19.44 49.23
C LYS A 76 23.84 -18.46 49.95
N ASN A 77 23.77 -17.18 49.62
CA ASN A 77 24.77 -16.19 50.05
C ASN A 77 24.29 -15.31 51.21
N PHE A 78 22.98 -15.09 51.33
CA PHE A 78 22.41 -14.05 52.19
C PHE A 78 21.18 -14.51 53.01
N ALA A 79 20.95 -15.82 53.16
CA ALA A 79 19.80 -16.35 53.92
C ALA A 79 19.73 -15.80 55.36
N ALA A 80 20.88 -15.63 56.02
CA ALA A 80 20.97 -15.10 57.39
C ALA A 80 20.63 -13.60 57.51
N GLN A 81 20.52 -12.87 56.39
CA GLN A 81 20.27 -11.43 56.37
C GLN A 81 18.79 -11.06 56.22
N PHE A 82 17.89 -12.04 56.06
CA PHE A 82 16.44 -11.80 56.13
C PHE A 82 16.11 -11.41 57.57
N ALA A 83 15.99 -10.10 57.79
CA ALA A 83 16.00 -9.51 59.11
C ALA A 83 14.57 -9.09 59.47
N SER A 84 13.85 -9.96 60.15
CA SER A 84 12.76 -9.49 60.99
C SER A 84 12.77 -10.20 62.34
N PRO A 85 12.51 -9.47 63.45
CA PRO A 85 12.45 -10.04 64.79
C PRO A 85 11.31 -11.06 64.97
N ASP A 86 10.33 -11.08 64.05
CA ASP A 86 9.19 -12.02 64.03
C ASP A 86 9.27 -13.07 62.91
N SER A 87 10.26 -12.99 62.00
CA SER A 87 10.31 -13.81 60.76
C SER A 87 11.68 -14.42 60.46
N MET A 88 12.37 -14.82 61.52
CA MET A 88 13.57 -15.69 61.47
C MET A 88 13.39 -16.96 60.60
N GLU A 89 12.17 -17.28 60.15
CA GLU A 89 11.86 -18.47 59.36
C GLU A 89 11.62 -18.23 57.83
N ASP A 90 11.67 -16.98 57.34
CA ASP A 90 11.24 -16.67 55.95
C ASP A 90 12.17 -17.21 54.85
N CYS A 91 13.42 -17.53 55.17
CA CYS A 91 14.40 -18.07 54.20
C CYS A 91 15.18 -19.29 54.76
N GLU A 92 14.52 -20.14 55.56
CA GLU A 92 15.12 -21.42 56.03
C GLU A 92 15.20 -22.49 54.94
N THR A 93 14.22 -22.51 54.05
CA THR A 93 14.17 -23.42 52.90
C THR A 93 14.13 -22.62 51.62
N LEU A 94 14.68 -23.18 50.53
CA LEU A 94 14.65 -22.55 49.21
C LEU A 94 13.22 -22.15 48.79
N TRP A 95 12.23 -22.98 49.12
CA TRP A 95 10.82 -22.69 48.83
C TRP A 95 10.30 -21.47 49.60
N ARG A 96 10.57 -21.39 50.92
CA ARG A 96 10.18 -20.21 51.71
C ARG A 96 10.89 -18.96 51.22
N CYS A 97 12.18 -19.05 50.88
CA CYS A 97 12.93 -17.93 50.34
C CYS A 97 12.38 -17.45 48.97
N PHE A 98 11.90 -18.39 48.15
CA PHE A 98 11.24 -18.07 46.88
C PHE A 98 9.90 -17.37 47.11
N LEU A 99 9.07 -17.87 48.03
CA LEU A 99 7.81 -17.22 48.41
C LEU A 99 8.04 -15.84 49.02
N ALA A 100 9.07 -15.68 49.84
CA ALA A 100 9.45 -14.39 50.42
C ALA A 100 9.85 -13.39 49.32
N SER A 101 10.65 -13.84 48.35
CA SER A 101 11.04 -13.03 47.19
C SER A 101 9.84 -12.67 46.29
N LEU A 102 8.91 -13.61 46.08
CA LEU A 102 7.69 -13.38 45.30
C LEU A 102 6.74 -12.39 46.01
N ASN A 103 6.51 -12.58 47.31
CA ASN A 103 5.56 -11.77 48.09
C ASN A 103 6.14 -10.40 48.41
N TYR A 104 7.24 -10.35 49.16
CA TYR A 104 7.84 -9.09 49.61
C TYR A 104 8.59 -8.40 48.49
N GLY A 105 9.36 -9.14 47.69
CA GLY A 105 10.16 -8.54 46.62
C GLY A 105 9.35 -7.93 45.48
N MET A 106 8.13 -8.39 45.20
CA MET A 106 7.26 -7.74 44.19
C MET A 106 6.36 -6.65 44.77
N ARG A 107 5.94 -6.75 46.05
CA ARG A 107 5.02 -5.79 46.67
C ARG A 107 5.71 -4.58 47.28
N LEU A 108 6.93 -4.76 47.81
CA LEU A 108 7.70 -3.67 48.40
C LEU A 108 8.38 -2.89 47.28
N SER A 109 8.14 -1.59 47.25
CA SER A 109 8.59 -0.74 46.13
C SER A 109 10.11 -0.62 46.03
N GLY A 110 10.88 -0.90 47.09
CA GLY A 110 12.35 -0.98 47.08
C GLY A 110 12.90 -2.38 46.75
N GLY A 111 12.03 -3.36 46.47
CA GLY A 111 12.42 -4.72 46.17
C GLY A 111 12.76 -5.54 47.42
N ILE A 112 13.53 -6.62 47.23
CA ILE A 112 13.86 -7.57 48.30
C ILE A 112 14.83 -7.00 49.36
N GLY A 113 15.57 -5.94 49.03
CA GLY A 113 16.51 -5.30 49.96
C GLY A 113 15.82 -4.64 51.16
N ASP A 114 14.54 -4.28 51.05
CA ASP A 114 13.77 -3.59 52.11
C ASP A 114 13.48 -4.47 53.34
N ILE A 115 13.46 -5.80 53.18
CA ILE A 115 13.21 -6.75 54.28
C ILE A 115 14.49 -7.33 54.88
N MET A 116 15.64 -7.04 54.27
CA MET A 116 16.93 -7.58 54.69
C MET A 116 17.71 -6.57 55.54
N SER A 117 18.65 -7.04 56.36
CA SER A 117 19.48 -6.18 57.22
C SER A 117 20.20 -5.10 56.41
N HIS A 118 20.42 -3.91 56.99
CA HIS A 118 21.02 -2.74 56.32
C HIS A 118 22.52 -2.84 55.97
N THR A 119 23.08 -4.04 55.81
CA THR A 119 24.46 -4.27 55.39
C THR A 119 24.57 -4.17 53.86
N LEU A 120 25.22 -3.13 53.35
CA LEU A 120 25.18 -2.75 51.93
C LEU A 120 26.32 -3.29 51.06
N ASP A 121 27.48 -3.64 51.64
CA ASP A 121 28.74 -3.71 50.87
C ASP A 121 28.75 -4.72 49.70
N GLU A 122 28.33 -5.96 49.91
CA GLU A 122 28.34 -7.01 48.86
C GLU A 122 26.97 -7.25 48.22
N ARG A 123 25.89 -6.76 48.86
CA ARG A 123 24.50 -7.00 48.45
C ARG A 123 23.93 -5.89 47.56
N LEU A 124 24.50 -4.68 47.59
CA LEU A 124 24.01 -3.53 46.84
C LEU A 124 23.78 -3.82 45.35
N MET A 125 24.71 -4.54 44.71
CA MET A 125 24.56 -4.89 43.30
C MET A 125 23.40 -5.86 43.08
N LEU A 126 23.20 -6.83 43.97
CA LEU A 126 22.12 -7.80 43.88
C LEU A 126 20.74 -7.13 44.07
N ASP A 127 20.61 -6.29 45.09
CA ASP A 127 19.38 -5.54 45.39
C ASP A 127 19.03 -4.58 44.24
N LEU A 128 20.03 -3.87 43.69
CA LEU A 128 19.83 -2.98 42.55
C LEU A 128 19.44 -3.73 41.27
N MET A 129 20.09 -4.87 40.99
CA MET A 129 19.74 -5.71 39.83
C MET A 129 18.34 -6.32 39.98
N TYR A 130 17.97 -6.76 41.18
CA TYR A 130 16.64 -7.25 41.46
C TYR A 130 15.58 -6.17 41.22
N PHE A 131 15.78 -4.97 41.78
CA PHE A 131 14.88 -3.83 41.58
C PHE A 131 14.75 -3.45 40.10
N LEU A 132 15.87 -3.31 39.38
CA LEU A 132 15.85 -2.93 37.97
C LEU A 132 15.18 -3.99 37.09
N ILE A 133 15.57 -5.25 37.24
CA ILE A 133 15.11 -6.31 36.34
C ILE A 133 13.66 -6.71 36.67
N VAL A 134 13.35 -6.99 37.94
CA VAL A 134 12.04 -7.53 38.32
C VAL A 134 10.97 -6.44 38.41
N LEU A 135 11.24 -5.35 39.12
CA LEU A 135 10.24 -4.30 39.34
C LEU A 135 10.16 -3.32 38.17
N VAL A 136 11.30 -2.79 37.71
CA VAL A 136 11.27 -1.75 36.66
C VAL A 136 11.04 -2.34 35.27
N ILE A 137 11.65 -3.47 34.93
CA ILE A 137 11.52 -4.04 33.59
C ILE A 137 10.34 -5.02 33.52
N LEU A 138 10.38 -6.13 34.26
CA LEU A 138 9.40 -7.21 34.09
C LEU A 138 7.96 -6.82 34.47
N LEU A 139 7.76 -6.13 35.59
CA LEU A 139 6.42 -5.68 36.00
C LEU A 139 5.83 -4.62 35.05
N ASN A 140 6.66 -3.70 34.54
CA ASN A 140 6.19 -2.70 33.57
C ASN A 140 5.91 -3.32 32.19
N ILE A 141 6.61 -4.39 31.79
CA ILE A 141 6.24 -5.15 30.59
C ILE A 141 4.84 -5.76 30.74
N VAL A 142 4.50 -6.30 31.93
CA VAL A 142 3.16 -6.83 32.20
C VAL A 142 2.08 -5.75 32.03
N PHE A 143 2.29 -4.57 32.63
CA PHE A 143 1.37 -3.44 32.44
C PHE A 143 1.35 -2.95 30.99
N GLY A 144 2.50 -2.94 30.30
CA GLY A 144 2.60 -2.59 28.89
C GLY A 144 1.70 -3.45 28.00
N ILE A 145 1.75 -4.78 28.15
CA ILE A 145 0.89 -5.71 27.39
C ILE A 145 -0.59 -5.43 27.59
N ILE A 146 -1.00 -5.12 28.83
CA ILE A 146 -2.40 -4.80 29.17
C ILE A 146 -2.81 -3.46 28.53
N ILE A 147 -1.96 -2.43 28.61
CA ILE A 147 -2.22 -1.11 28.02
C ILE A 147 -2.32 -1.21 26.49
N ASP A 148 -1.42 -1.96 25.86
CA ASP A 148 -1.43 -2.17 24.40
C ASP A 148 -2.73 -2.84 23.97
N THR A 149 -3.15 -3.91 24.66
CA THR A 149 -4.42 -4.60 24.35
C THR A 149 -5.62 -3.68 24.58
N PHE A 150 -5.63 -2.89 25.65
CA PHE A 150 -6.70 -1.94 25.92
C PHE A 150 -6.80 -0.87 24.82
N SER A 151 -5.64 -0.41 24.32
CA SER A 151 -5.56 0.52 23.19
C SER A 151 -6.11 -0.11 21.90
N ASP A 152 -5.75 -1.36 21.62
CA ASP A 152 -6.24 -2.08 20.44
C ASP A 152 -7.75 -2.28 20.46
N LEU A 153 -8.32 -2.65 21.62
CA LEU A 153 -9.77 -2.79 21.79
C LEU A 153 -10.51 -1.47 21.53
N ARG A 154 -9.93 -0.35 21.95
CA ARG A 154 -10.47 0.98 21.68
C ARG A 154 -10.44 1.30 20.18
N THR A 155 -9.31 1.03 19.51
CA THR A 155 -9.15 1.26 18.07
C THR A 155 -10.15 0.42 17.28
N GLN A 156 -10.27 -0.88 17.57
CA GLN A 156 -11.27 -1.75 16.93
C GLN A 156 -12.70 -1.26 17.12
N LYS A 157 -13.05 -0.72 18.30
CA LYS A 157 -14.38 -0.14 18.54
C LYS A 157 -14.60 1.09 17.67
N LEU A 158 -13.59 1.94 17.51
CA LEU A 158 -13.64 3.12 16.66
C LEU A 158 -13.76 2.72 15.18
N ASP A 159 -12.98 1.74 14.73
CA ASP A 159 -13.01 1.24 13.36
C ASP A 159 -14.38 0.66 13.00
N ARG A 160 -14.96 -0.16 13.88
CA ARG A 160 -16.33 -0.70 13.68
C ARG A 160 -17.37 0.41 13.60
N LEU A 161 -17.21 1.47 14.41
CA LEU A 161 -18.12 2.61 14.36
C LEU A 161 -17.96 3.35 13.03
N ASN A 162 -16.73 3.60 12.60
CA ASN A 162 -16.42 4.23 11.32
C ASN A 162 -16.99 3.44 10.13
N ASP A 163 -16.79 2.11 10.10
CA ASP A 163 -17.35 1.23 9.06
C ASP A 163 -18.88 1.21 9.06
N THR A 164 -19.53 1.47 10.20
CA THR A 164 -21.01 1.50 10.30
C THR A 164 -21.59 2.87 9.93
N THR A 165 -20.86 3.96 10.18
CA THR A 165 -21.37 5.33 10.00
C THR A 165 -20.89 6.01 8.74
N GLU A 166 -19.66 5.73 8.29
CA GLU A 166 -18.98 6.42 7.19
C GLU A 166 -18.88 5.57 5.93
N ARG A 167 -19.37 4.32 5.95
CA ARG A 167 -19.41 3.44 4.78
C ARG A 167 -20.81 2.89 4.57
N CYS A 168 -21.19 2.70 3.30
CA CYS A 168 -22.46 2.04 2.99
C CYS A 168 -22.34 0.52 3.19
N PHE A 169 -23.24 -0.08 3.97
CA PHE A 169 -23.25 -1.52 4.25
C PHE A 169 -23.39 -2.42 3.00
N ILE A 170 -24.10 -1.95 1.97
CA ILE A 170 -24.38 -2.76 0.77
C ILE A 170 -23.24 -2.64 -0.26
N CYS A 171 -22.90 -1.40 -0.66
CA CYS A 171 -21.90 -1.19 -1.72
C CYS A 171 -20.47 -1.03 -1.23
N GLY A 172 -20.26 -0.79 0.07
CA GLY A 172 -18.94 -0.63 0.68
C GLY A 172 -18.22 0.67 0.33
N MET A 173 -18.90 1.65 -0.28
CA MET A 173 -18.30 2.94 -0.63
C MET A 173 -18.29 3.89 0.56
N ASP A 174 -17.23 4.68 0.66
CA ASP A 174 -17.05 5.69 1.69
C ASP A 174 -17.99 6.88 1.48
N ARG A 175 -18.43 7.49 2.58
CA ARG A 175 -19.27 8.69 2.60
C ARG A 175 -18.68 9.82 1.78
N PHE A 176 -17.35 10.00 1.86
CA PHE A 176 -16.62 11.04 1.13
C PHE A 176 -16.87 10.97 -0.37
N THR A 177 -16.97 9.77 -0.95
CA THR A 177 -17.23 9.60 -2.39
C THR A 177 -18.58 10.17 -2.79
N PHE A 178 -19.62 9.98 -1.97
CA PHE A 178 -20.96 10.50 -2.26
C PHE A 178 -21.06 12.00 -2.03
N ASP A 179 -20.51 12.48 -0.91
CA ASP A 179 -20.53 13.90 -0.56
C ASP A 179 -19.63 14.72 -1.54
N SER A 180 -18.66 14.10 -2.21
CA SER A 180 -17.83 14.74 -3.24
C SER A 180 -18.43 14.66 -4.66
N ALA A 181 -19.16 13.60 -4.98
CA ALA A 181 -19.69 13.39 -6.33
C ALA A 181 -21.01 14.13 -6.60
N SER A 182 -21.69 14.60 -5.56
CA SER A 182 -22.98 15.27 -5.70
C SER A 182 -22.96 16.61 -4.98
N ASN A 183 -23.54 17.63 -5.62
CA ASN A 183 -23.66 18.97 -5.07
C ASN A 183 -24.77 19.09 -4.00
N GLU A 184 -25.37 17.97 -3.58
CA GLU A 184 -26.46 17.97 -2.61
C GLU A 184 -25.95 17.83 -1.16
N PRO A 185 -26.42 18.69 -0.24
CA PRO A 185 -26.14 18.51 1.17
C PRO A 185 -26.79 17.22 1.70
N GLN A 186 -26.01 16.31 2.27
CA GLN A 186 -26.42 15.01 2.82
C GLN A 186 -26.69 13.89 1.79
N ALA A 187 -26.00 13.93 0.64
CA ALA A 187 -26.07 12.89 -0.38
C ALA A 187 -25.92 11.46 0.15
N PHE A 188 -24.94 11.23 1.05
CA PHE A 188 -24.75 9.91 1.65
C PHE A 188 -25.97 9.40 2.44
N ARG A 189 -26.68 10.30 3.15
CA ARG A 189 -27.87 9.91 3.91
C ARG A 189 -29.05 9.60 2.99
N HIS A 190 -29.18 10.33 1.89
CA HIS A 190 -30.16 10.04 0.85
C HIS A 190 -29.91 8.65 0.26
N HIS A 191 -28.66 8.37 -0.13
CA HIS A 191 -28.24 7.08 -0.65
C HIS A 191 -28.59 5.92 0.30
N LEU A 192 -28.29 6.06 1.60
CA LEU A 192 -28.55 5.00 2.58
C LEU A 192 -30.05 4.74 2.80
N LYS A 193 -30.91 5.75 2.64
CA LYS A 193 -32.34 5.64 2.91
C LYS A 193 -33.16 5.26 1.68
N ASN A 194 -32.81 5.78 0.52
CA ASN A 194 -33.61 5.63 -0.69
C ASN A 194 -33.04 4.57 -1.64
N ASP A 195 -31.71 4.47 -1.74
CA ASP A 195 -31.08 3.49 -2.65
C ASP A 195 -30.74 2.19 -1.89
N HIS A 196 -29.93 2.29 -0.84
CA HIS A 196 -29.32 1.16 -0.15
C HIS A 196 -29.81 0.98 1.29
N TYR A 197 -31.14 0.99 1.46
CA TYR A 197 -31.73 0.67 2.75
C TYR A 197 -31.67 -0.83 3.02
N MET A 198 -30.85 -1.23 4.01
CA MET A 198 -30.55 -2.63 4.33
C MET A 198 -31.79 -3.54 4.45
N TRP A 199 -32.85 -3.02 5.07
CA TRP A 199 -34.07 -3.81 5.30
C TRP A 199 -34.88 -4.07 4.03
N ASN A 200 -34.76 -3.22 3.00
CA ASN A 200 -35.42 -3.46 1.72
C ASN A 200 -34.86 -4.72 1.04
N TYR A 201 -33.55 -4.97 1.15
CA TYR A 201 -32.93 -6.20 0.65
C TYR A 201 -33.45 -7.43 1.38
N LEU A 202 -33.57 -7.37 2.71
CA LEU A 202 -34.13 -8.47 3.49
C LEU A 202 -35.60 -8.73 3.14
N ASN A 203 -36.40 -7.68 3.02
CA ASN A 203 -37.80 -7.77 2.61
C ASN A 203 -37.93 -8.37 1.21
N PHE A 204 -37.05 -8.01 0.27
CA PHE A 204 -37.03 -8.57 -1.08
C PHE A 204 -36.69 -10.07 -1.08
N ILE A 205 -35.75 -10.52 -0.24
CA ILE A 205 -35.45 -11.96 -0.08
C ILE A 205 -36.68 -12.70 0.46
N PHE A 206 -37.35 -12.16 1.49
CA PHE A 206 -38.59 -12.76 2.01
C PHE A 206 -39.71 -12.78 0.97
N PHE A 207 -39.85 -11.70 0.20
CA PHE A 207 -40.83 -11.58 -0.88
C PHE A 207 -40.62 -12.68 -1.93
N ILE A 208 -39.39 -12.85 -2.43
CA ILE A 208 -39.06 -13.94 -3.37
C ILE A 208 -39.34 -15.31 -2.72
N TRP A 209 -39.01 -15.52 -1.45
CA TRP A 209 -39.26 -16.82 -0.80
C TRP A 209 -40.75 -17.15 -0.65
N GLN A 210 -41.60 -16.15 -0.47
CA GLN A 210 -43.04 -16.35 -0.30
C GLN A 210 -43.80 -16.38 -1.63
N GLN A 211 -43.31 -15.70 -2.65
CA GLN A 211 -43.92 -15.65 -3.98
C GLN A 211 -43.79 -16.98 -4.73
N ASP A 212 -44.84 -17.37 -5.44
CA ASP A 212 -44.87 -18.54 -6.32
C ASP A 212 -43.94 -18.33 -7.52
N ARG A 213 -43.21 -19.38 -7.92
CA ARG A 213 -42.15 -19.28 -8.95
C ARG A 213 -42.67 -18.92 -10.34
N ASP A 214 -43.95 -19.17 -10.60
CA ASP A 214 -44.60 -18.88 -11.88
C ASP A 214 -44.96 -17.39 -12.02
N ASP A 215 -45.02 -16.65 -10.90
CA ASP A 215 -45.30 -15.21 -10.87
C ASP A 215 -44.03 -14.35 -10.89
N ASP A 216 -42.85 -14.97 -10.83
CA ASP A 216 -41.57 -14.25 -10.85
C ASP A 216 -41.37 -13.49 -12.16
N ASP A 217 -40.98 -12.22 -12.04
CA ASP A 217 -40.45 -11.48 -13.18
C ASP A 217 -39.06 -12.02 -13.62
N GLY A 218 -38.53 -11.53 -14.76
CA GLY A 218 -37.24 -11.99 -15.26
C GLY A 218 -36.04 -11.70 -14.34
N LEU A 219 -36.10 -10.60 -13.58
CA LEU A 219 -35.05 -10.18 -12.64
C LEU A 219 -35.18 -10.92 -11.29
N GLU A 220 -36.40 -11.10 -10.81
CA GLU A 220 -36.76 -11.90 -9.64
C GLU A 220 -36.32 -13.35 -9.82
N LEU A 221 -36.63 -13.95 -10.98
CA LEU A 221 -36.17 -15.30 -11.31
C LEU A 221 -34.64 -15.40 -11.36
N TYR A 222 -33.97 -14.36 -11.86
CA TYR A 222 -32.50 -14.29 -11.87
C TYR A 222 -31.94 -14.24 -10.45
N VAL A 223 -32.47 -13.38 -9.59
CA VAL A 223 -32.04 -13.28 -8.19
C VAL A 223 -32.36 -14.56 -7.42
N ARG A 224 -33.54 -15.16 -7.61
CA ARG A 224 -33.92 -16.44 -6.98
C ARG A 224 -32.91 -17.53 -7.30
N LYS A 225 -32.50 -17.67 -8.56
CA LYS A 225 -31.48 -18.64 -8.98
C LYS A 225 -30.12 -18.40 -8.31
N LEU A 226 -29.75 -17.15 -8.06
CA LEU A 226 -28.50 -16.82 -7.35
C LEU A 226 -28.62 -17.11 -5.85
N ILE A 227 -29.76 -16.82 -5.23
CA ILE A 227 -30.03 -17.14 -3.82
C ILE A 227 -29.98 -18.66 -3.60
N GLU A 228 -30.62 -19.45 -4.47
CA GLU A 228 -30.59 -20.92 -4.40
C GLU A 228 -29.18 -21.50 -4.57
N LYS A 229 -28.33 -20.82 -5.34
CA LYS A 229 -26.90 -21.15 -5.51
C LYS A 229 -26.00 -20.57 -4.42
N ASN A 230 -26.55 -19.82 -3.47
CA ASN A 230 -25.83 -19.09 -2.43
C ASN A 230 -24.78 -18.12 -3.01
N ASP A 231 -25.10 -17.48 -4.14
CA ASP A 231 -24.27 -16.49 -4.83
C ASP A 231 -24.77 -15.07 -4.56
N ILE A 232 -23.86 -14.20 -4.12
CA ILE A 232 -24.11 -12.80 -3.73
C ILE A 232 -23.79 -11.78 -4.83
N MET A 233 -23.48 -12.23 -6.05
CA MET A 233 -23.11 -11.34 -7.17
C MET A 233 -24.21 -10.35 -7.60
N TRP A 234 -25.47 -10.61 -7.23
CA TRP A 234 -26.58 -9.69 -7.51
C TRP A 234 -26.54 -8.41 -6.65
N LEU A 235 -25.86 -8.44 -5.50
CA LEU A 235 -25.69 -7.24 -4.66
C LEU A 235 -24.70 -6.26 -5.31
N PRO A 236 -24.98 -4.95 -5.30
CA PRO A 236 -24.08 -3.96 -5.88
C PRO A 236 -22.83 -3.82 -5.00
N LYS A 237 -21.65 -4.10 -5.57
CA LYS A 237 -20.34 -3.93 -4.90
C LYS A 237 -19.56 -2.82 -5.59
N GLY A 238 -19.13 -1.81 -4.83
CA GLY A 238 -18.33 -0.69 -5.35
C GLY A 238 -19.01 0.15 -6.43
N ARG A 239 -20.35 0.14 -6.48
CA ARG A 239 -21.14 0.90 -7.45
C ARG A 239 -22.46 1.36 -6.84
N ALA A 240 -22.94 2.52 -7.27
CA ALA A 240 -24.25 3.07 -6.94
C ALA A 240 -24.77 3.92 -8.10
N MET A 241 -26.09 3.86 -8.34
CA MET A 241 -26.72 4.55 -9.47
C MET A 241 -26.52 6.07 -9.42
N CYS A 242 -26.54 6.65 -8.22
CA CYS A 242 -26.33 8.08 -7.99
C CYS A 242 -24.93 8.59 -8.36
N LEU A 243 -23.92 7.71 -8.40
CA LEU A 243 -22.55 8.07 -8.82
C LEU A 243 -22.35 7.88 -10.33
N THR A 244 -22.99 6.88 -10.92
CA THR A 244 -22.89 6.64 -12.37
C THR A 244 -23.62 7.70 -13.17
N ALA A 245 -24.74 8.24 -12.65
CA ALA A 245 -25.53 9.25 -13.36
C ALA A 245 -24.82 10.61 -13.48
N GLY A 246 -23.98 11.00 -12.51
CA GLY A 246 -23.17 12.24 -12.62
C GLY A 246 -21.98 12.11 -13.57
N ASN A 247 -21.44 10.90 -13.71
CA ASN A 247 -20.32 10.63 -14.60
C ASN A 247 -20.70 10.68 -16.09
N ASP A 248 -21.96 10.49 -16.47
CA ASP A 248 -22.35 10.52 -17.89
C ASP A 248 -22.32 11.96 -18.44
N ASP A 249 -22.65 12.97 -17.62
CA ASP A 249 -22.52 14.40 -17.98
C ASP A 249 -21.04 14.87 -17.93
N ASP A 250 -20.26 14.43 -16.92
CA ASP A 250 -18.84 14.79 -16.78
C ASP A 250 -17.91 14.02 -17.75
N ALA A 251 -18.30 12.83 -18.21
CA ALA A 251 -17.49 12.04 -19.14
C ALA A 251 -17.46 12.69 -20.53
N GLU A 252 -18.57 13.25 -21.00
CA GLU A 252 -18.61 14.01 -22.26
C GLU A 252 -17.73 15.27 -22.18
N GLU A 253 -17.80 16.02 -21.07
CA GLU A 253 -16.96 17.21 -20.86
C GLU A 253 -15.46 16.84 -20.72
N SER A 254 -15.14 15.73 -20.03
CA SER A 254 -13.75 15.29 -19.84
C SER A 254 -13.07 14.82 -21.13
N ILE A 255 -13.81 14.18 -22.05
CA ILE A 255 -13.29 13.71 -23.33
C ILE A 255 -13.01 14.90 -24.25
N GLU A 256 -13.91 15.89 -24.28
CA GLU A 256 -13.75 17.09 -25.11
C GLU A 256 -12.56 17.94 -24.62
N VAL A 257 -12.40 18.09 -23.30
CA VAL A 257 -11.24 18.77 -22.70
C VAL A 257 -9.93 18.00 -22.94
N GLN A 258 -9.94 16.66 -22.87
CA GLN A 258 -8.75 15.85 -23.17
C GLN A 258 -8.36 15.92 -24.66
N LEU A 259 -9.33 15.88 -25.57
CA LEU A 259 -9.09 16.06 -27.01
C LEU A 259 -8.49 17.42 -27.32
N ALA A 260 -9.02 18.50 -26.73
CA ALA A 260 -8.49 19.85 -26.90
C ALA A 260 -7.05 19.99 -26.36
N ARG A 261 -6.73 19.30 -25.25
CA ARG A 261 -5.37 19.31 -24.68
C ARG A 261 -4.38 18.53 -25.55
N VAL A 262 -4.79 17.37 -26.06
CA VAL A 262 -3.97 16.56 -26.98
C VAL A 262 -3.72 17.31 -28.30
N GLU A 263 -4.73 18.00 -28.83
CA GLU A 263 -4.57 18.82 -30.05
C GLU A 263 -3.55 19.95 -29.84
N LYS A 264 -3.61 20.63 -28.69
CA LYS A 264 -2.66 21.68 -28.34
C LYS A 264 -1.23 21.16 -28.19
N ASP A 265 -1.04 20.04 -27.51
CA ASP A 265 0.28 19.42 -27.31
C ASP A 265 0.88 18.94 -28.63
N ILE A 266 0.06 18.35 -29.53
CA ILE A 266 0.50 17.97 -30.89
C ILE A 266 0.93 19.20 -31.68
N PHE A 267 0.16 20.28 -31.63
CA PHE A 267 0.47 21.52 -32.35
C PHE A 267 1.79 22.13 -31.87
N GLU A 268 1.99 22.19 -30.56
CA GLU A 268 3.21 22.75 -29.96
C GLU A 268 4.44 21.89 -30.29
N HIS A 269 4.32 20.56 -30.19
CA HIS A 269 5.39 19.63 -30.54
C HIS A 269 5.76 19.72 -32.03
N MET A 270 4.76 19.81 -32.93
CA MET A 270 4.98 19.95 -34.36
C MET A 270 5.68 21.26 -34.71
N ASN A 271 5.36 22.36 -34.00
CA ASN A 271 5.98 23.65 -34.24
C ASN A 271 7.45 23.67 -33.78
N VAL A 272 7.76 23.06 -32.64
CA VAL A 272 9.15 22.89 -32.16
C VAL A 272 9.95 22.02 -33.12
N GLN A 273 9.38 20.91 -33.58
CA GLN A 273 10.04 20.01 -34.53
C GLN A 273 10.31 20.70 -35.88
N ASN A 274 9.36 21.50 -36.39
CA ASN A 274 9.55 22.28 -37.61
C ASN A 274 10.64 23.36 -37.43
N ALA A 275 10.70 24.03 -36.29
CA ALA A 275 11.75 25.02 -35.99
C ALA A 275 13.14 24.36 -35.94
N GLN A 276 13.25 23.18 -35.33
CA GLN A 276 14.50 22.39 -35.32
C GLN A 276 14.90 21.94 -36.72
N HIS A 277 13.94 21.49 -37.54
CA HIS A 277 14.21 21.09 -38.92
C HIS A 277 14.71 22.29 -39.76
N MET A 278 14.10 23.47 -39.59
CA MET A 278 14.56 24.69 -40.26
C MET A 278 15.98 25.09 -39.85
N GLN A 279 16.33 24.97 -38.56
CA GLN A 279 17.70 25.20 -38.10
C GLN A 279 18.71 24.20 -38.67
N PHE A 280 18.30 22.95 -38.88
CA PHE A 280 19.15 21.95 -39.51
C PHE A 280 19.39 22.27 -40.99
N LEU A 281 18.35 22.68 -41.72
CA LEU A 281 18.47 23.08 -43.12
C LEU A 281 19.40 24.28 -43.31
N THR A 282 19.28 25.32 -42.47
CA THR A 282 20.17 26.50 -42.56
C THR A 282 21.62 26.14 -42.23
N LYS A 283 21.87 25.28 -41.25
CA LYS A 283 23.22 24.78 -40.95
C LYS A 283 23.81 24.00 -42.14
N ASN A 284 23.01 23.18 -42.81
CA ASN A 284 23.45 22.45 -43.99
C ASN A 284 23.74 23.39 -45.17
N GLU A 285 22.92 24.43 -45.36
CA GLU A 285 23.16 25.47 -46.37
C GLU A 285 24.50 26.18 -46.14
N HIS A 286 24.77 26.60 -44.91
CA HIS A 286 26.06 27.19 -44.53
C HIS A 286 27.25 26.24 -44.73
N ALA A 287 27.07 24.94 -44.42
CA ALA A 287 28.11 23.94 -44.63
C ALA A 287 28.41 23.75 -46.13
N VAL A 288 27.37 23.75 -46.98
CA VAL A 288 27.52 23.68 -48.44
C VAL A 288 28.26 24.91 -48.97
N ASP A 289 27.94 26.11 -48.49
CA ASP A 289 28.64 27.35 -48.88
C ASP A 289 30.10 27.37 -48.43
N ALA A 290 30.38 26.85 -47.22
CA ALA A 290 31.75 26.70 -46.72
C ALA A 290 32.57 25.72 -47.59
N VAL A 291 31.98 24.60 -47.99
CA VAL A 291 32.62 23.65 -48.92
C VAL A 291 32.85 24.31 -50.27
N LYS A 292 31.86 25.04 -50.80
CA LYS A 292 31.97 25.73 -52.10
C LYS A 292 33.09 26.76 -52.10
N SER A 293 33.18 27.60 -51.07
CA SER A 293 34.27 28.57 -50.93
C SER A 293 35.64 27.91 -50.76
N GLY A 294 35.73 26.82 -50.00
CA GLY A 294 36.95 26.02 -49.89
C GLY A 294 37.39 25.40 -51.21
N THR A 295 36.45 24.89 -52.02
CA THR A 295 36.75 24.38 -53.36
C THR A 295 37.20 25.49 -54.31
N ASP A 296 36.59 26.66 -54.27
CA ASP A 296 37.00 27.81 -55.10
C ASP A 296 38.42 28.28 -54.74
N GLU A 297 38.78 28.27 -53.45
CA GLU A 297 40.12 28.63 -52.98
C GLU A 297 41.16 27.57 -53.39
N LEU A 298 40.85 26.28 -53.27
CA LEU A 298 41.69 25.21 -53.78
C LEU A 298 41.92 25.33 -55.29
N LEU A 299 40.88 25.70 -56.05
CA LEU A 299 40.97 25.90 -57.50
C LEU A 299 41.90 27.06 -57.84
N ARG A 300 41.86 28.15 -57.07
CA ARG A 300 42.80 29.27 -57.18
C ARG A 300 44.23 28.86 -56.85
N LEU A 301 44.44 28.09 -55.78
CA LEU A 301 45.77 27.60 -55.40
C LEU A 301 46.36 26.66 -56.46
N ILE A 302 45.55 25.79 -57.07
CA ILE A 302 45.98 24.94 -58.18
C ILE A 302 46.37 25.80 -59.40
N HIS A 303 45.60 26.84 -59.73
CA HIS A 303 45.97 27.77 -60.80
C HIS A 303 47.28 28.52 -60.51
N LEU A 304 47.50 28.96 -59.27
CA LEU A 304 48.74 29.63 -58.85
C LEU A 304 49.94 28.68 -58.85
N GLN A 305 49.75 27.43 -58.44
CA GLN A 305 50.80 26.42 -58.43
C GLN A 305 51.18 25.98 -59.86
N ASN A 306 50.19 25.87 -60.77
CA ASN A 306 50.45 25.66 -62.20
C ASN A 306 51.10 26.87 -62.89
N SER A 307 50.94 28.08 -62.35
CA SER A 307 51.62 29.28 -62.84
C SER A 307 53.07 29.39 -62.31
N ARG A 308 53.34 28.93 -61.09
CA ARG A 308 54.68 28.91 -60.47
C ARG A 308 55.55 27.74 -60.94
N ASN A 309 54.98 26.56 -61.13
CA ASN A 309 55.67 25.45 -61.77
C ASN A 309 55.46 25.60 -63.27
N GLY A 310 56.44 26.13 -63.98
CA GLY A 310 56.48 26.25 -65.45
C GLY A 310 56.47 24.88 -66.17
N ASN A 311 55.43 24.09 -65.94
CA ASN A 311 55.11 22.83 -66.59
C ASN A 311 53.79 23.04 -67.31
N SER A 312 53.87 23.47 -68.57
CA SER A 312 52.71 23.43 -69.46
C SER A 312 52.21 21.97 -69.56
N PRO A 313 50.97 21.66 -69.16
CA PRO A 313 50.45 20.28 -69.11
C PRO A 313 50.29 19.62 -70.48
N ALA A 314 50.49 20.36 -71.57
CA ALA A 314 50.36 19.87 -72.93
C ALA A 314 51.43 18.82 -73.28
N MET A 315 52.65 18.93 -72.75
CA MET A 315 53.78 18.10 -73.20
C MET A 315 53.85 16.72 -72.53
N ASN A 316 53.30 16.56 -71.32
CA ASN A 316 53.35 15.30 -70.58
C ASN A 316 52.14 14.38 -70.80
N ARG A 317 51.02 14.90 -71.34
CA ARG A 317 49.83 14.08 -71.60
C ARG A 317 49.90 13.37 -72.95
N GLU A 318 50.51 13.99 -73.97
CA GLU A 318 50.76 13.34 -75.27
C GLU A 318 51.83 12.25 -75.19
N ALA A 319 52.91 12.48 -74.44
CA ALA A 319 53.99 11.49 -74.26
C ALA A 319 53.53 10.25 -73.48
N SER A 320 52.63 10.43 -72.50
CA SER A 320 52.09 9.32 -71.70
C SER A 320 50.96 8.57 -72.41
N MET A 321 50.11 9.25 -73.19
CA MET A 321 49.08 8.58 -74.00
C MET A 321 49.64 7.85 -75.22
N ARG A 322 50.76 8.29 -75.84
CA ARG A 322 51.42 7.52 -76.91
C ARG A 322 52.00 6.21 -76.40
N LYS A 323 52.68 6.19 -75.24
CA LYS A 323 53.23 4.96 -74.64
C LYS A 323 52.14 3.96 -74.23
N VAL A 324 51.00 4.44 -73.72
CA VAL A 324 49.87 3.56 -73.35
C VAL A 324 49.15 3.01 -74.58
N ASN A 325 48.98 3.80 -75.66
CA ASN A 325 48.35 3.30 -76.89
C ASN A 325 49.27 2.37 -77.71
N GLU A 326 50.59 2.55 -77.70
CA GLU A 326 51.53 1.61 -78.34
C GLU A 326 51.60 0.27 -77.60
N GLN A 327 51.57 0.28 -76.26
CA GLN A 327 51.50 -0.96 -75.47
C GLN A 327 50.16 -1.69 -75.63
N ARG A 328 49.06 -0.97 -75.85
CA ARG A 328 47.74 -1.56 -76.03
C ARG A 328 47.48 -2.05 -77.47
N ALA A 329 48.11 -1.42 -78.48
CA ALA A 329 48.04 -1.86 -79.88
C ALA A 329 48.89 -3.09 -80.17
N SER A 330 49.97 -3.32 -79.41
CA SER A 330 50.79 -4.55 -79.52
C SER A 330 50.18 -5.76 -78.80
N ALA A 331 49.23 -5.54 -77.87
CA ALA A 331 48.57 -6.60 -77.11
C ALA A 331 47.26 -7.13 -77.73
N LEU A 332 46.70 -6.46 -78.75
CA LEU A 332 45.33 -6.71 -79.24
C LEU A 332 45.22 -6.69 -80.77
N GLY A 333 46.28 -7.11 -81.49
CA GLY A 333 46.37 -7.01 -82.95
C GLY A 333 45.15 -7.54 -83.70
N ILE A 334 44.20 -6.65 -84.04
CA ILE A 334 43.25 -6.64 -85.17
C ILE A 334 42.38 -5.37 -85.10
N THR A 335 42.05 -4.85 -86.29
CA THR A 335 41.37 -3.58 -86.65
C THR A 335 39.85 -3.82 -86.97
N PRO A 336 39.08 -2.91 -87.60
CA PRO A 336 37.99 -2.10 -87.02
C PRO A 336 36.57 -2.37 -87.63
N SER A 337 35.60 -1.46 -87.37
CA SER A 337 34.22 -1.31 -87.95
C SER A 337 33.08 -2.03 -87.19
N SER A 338 31.78 -1.66 -87.18
CA SER A 338 30.97 -0.47 -87.53
C SER A 338 29.50 -0.72 -87.06
N SER A 339 28.82 0.29 -86.49
CA SER A 339 27.38 0.75 -86.51
C SER A 339 26.18 -0.15 -86.97
N PRO A 340 24.88 0.30 -86.98
CA PRO A 340 24.01 1.11 -86.07
C PRO A 340 22.50 0.64 -85.98
N LYS A 341 21.61 1.39 -85.27
CA LYS A 341 20.16 1.77 -85.53
C LYS A 341 19.19 1.62 -84.32
N ASN A 342 18.58 2.71 -83.82
CA ASN A 342 17.28 3.39 -84.12
C ASN A 342 16.07 2.98 -83.24
N GLY A 343 15.34 3.97 -82.70
CA GLY A 343 13.97 3.84 -82.17
C GLY A 343 13.47 5.13 -81.50
N ARG A 344 12.28 5.60 -81.89
CA ARG A 344 11.67 6.96 -81.70
C ARG A 344 10.22 6.75 -81.11
N PRO A 345 9.30 7.75 -81.02
CA PRO A 345 9.05 8.77 -79.98
C PRO A 345 7.56 8.87 -79.49
N SER A 346 7.17 10.05 -78.94
CA SER A 346 5.81 10.71 -78.86
C SER A 346 5.14 10.77 -77.46
N SER A 347 5.07 11.94 -76.77
CA SER A 347 4.05 13.06 -76.76
C SER A 347 2.79 12.75 -75.90
N ARG A 348 2.13 13.64 -75.12
CA ARG A 348 1.64 15.02 -75.40
C ARG A 348 0.89 15.66 -74.18
N GLY A 349 0.93 17.00 -74.06
CA GLY A 349 -0.12 17.94 -73.57
C GLY A 349 -0.40 18.07 -72.04
N GLY A 350 -0.74 19.22 -71.43
CA GLY A 350 -0.91 20.62 -71.85
C GLY A 350 -1.70 21.42 -70.77
N THR A 351 -1.33 22.70 -70.54
CA THR A 351 -2.16 23.93 -70.26
C THR A 351 -3.30 23.89 -69.22
N SER A 352 -3.67 24.90 -68.40
CA SER A 352 -3.42 26.36 -68.28
C SER A 352 -4.21 26.91 -67.05
N ARG A 353 -3.76 28.05 -66.49
CA ARG A 353 -4.45 28.97 -65.52
C ARG A 353 -5.53 29.84 -66.26
N PRO A 354 -6.27 30.85 -65.70
CA PRO A 354 -6.37 31.43 -64.33
C PRO A 354 -7.77 31.92 -63.84
N SER A 355 -7.81 32.50 -62.61
CA SER A 355 -8.69 33.60 -62.10
C SER A 355 -10.20 33.33 -61.92
N SER A 356 -11.02 33.94 -61.04
CA SER A 356 -10.89 35.04 -60.08
C SER A 356 -11.97 34.91 -58.97
N THR A 357 -11.73 35.56 -57.83
CA THR A 357 -12.69 36.26 -56.94
C THR A 357 -14.14 35.76 -56.78
N LYS A 358 -14.50 35.37 -55.56
CA LYS A 358 -15.30 36.20 -54.64
C LYS A 358 -15.09 35.77 -53.21
#